data_AF-A0AAU9DBU8-F1
#
_entry.id   AF-A0AAU9DBU8-F1
#
_cell.length_a   1.000
_cell.length_b   1.000
_cell.length_c   1.000
_cell.angle_alpha   90.00
_cell.angle_beta   90.00
_cell.angle_gamma   90.00
#
_symmetry.space_group_name_H-M   'P 1'
#
loop_
_entity.id
_entity.type
_entity.pdbx_description
1 polymer ?
#
loop_
_entity_poly.entity_id
_entity_poly.type
_entity_poly.pdbx_seq_one_letter_code
_entity_poly.pdbx_strand_id
1 'polypeptide(L)'
;MEKNSEDIENLLPKYLRGETSPEENALIDRCRESDPDMRERWDEASGIWESLNGDKVADRPGNRKQELLRDTLKSISAKENSKPKKRFPLAIAASLALLLAAGVSVWLTSDSGNDLATAEPNDVVFSFPETSPISLNEIRNGDRSVYDDSDSLVRLDALKKIKTSEAVTIRVPYGKRIRVRLEDGTTVWINSGTTLTVPEQAETGPRRVKVRGEAFFSVAHAGRPFVVDAGLALIKVYGTEFNVNNYPESEASSVTLVEGSVALFSESIADSVLLAPEQRAVLTSRNGYKVDNVKTEAFTSWKDNILFFENQSFKQLTPILERWYGVSISDPDNRMEGARFTGIFDETDSLEIVMTAFCRREDFGFEINDGFVRITAKPAK
;
A
#
# COMPACT_ATOMS: atom_id res chain seq x y z
N MET A 1 -32.41 -1.60 35.92
CA MET A 1 -32.34 -1.14 34.52
C MET A 1 -31.54 -2.19 33.78
N GLU A 2 -32.22 -3.11 33.12
CA GLU A 2 -31.57 -4.07 32.21
C GLU A 2 -31.06 -3.28 31.00
N LYS A 3 -29.75 -3.32 30.78
CA LYS A 3 -29.14 -2.85 29.53
C LYS A 3 -29.45 -3.88 28.44
N ASN A 4 -29.77 -3.40 27.25
CA ASN A 4 -30.18 -4.24 26.11
C ASN A 4 -28.97 -5.07 25.61
N SER A 5 -29.18 -6.20 24.92
CA SER A 5 -28.05 -7.01 24.38
C SER A 5 -27.10 -6.19 23.49
N GLU A 6 -27.65 -5.18 22.82
CA GLU A 6 -26.96 -4.18 21.99
C GLU A 6 -25.97 -3.29 22.78
N ASP A 7 -26.22 -3.02 24.07
CA ASP A 7 -25.31 -2.25 24.93
C ASP A 7 -24.08 -3.05 25.36
N ILE A 8 -24.19 -4.38 25.36
CA ILE A 8 -23.14 -5.29 25.84
C ILE A 8 -22.22 -5.71 24.68
N GLU A 9 -22.73 -5.86 23.46
CA GLU A 9 -21.89 -6.05 22.27
C GLU A 9 -20.91 -4.88 22.05
N ASN A 10 -21.32 -3.67 22.42
CA ASN A 10 -20.46 -2.48 22.40
C ASN A 10 -19.31 -2.52 23.42
N LEU A 11 -19.36 -3.41 24.42
CA LEU A 11 -18.29 -3.59 25.39
C LEU A 11 -17.21 -4.55 24.90
N LEU A 12 -17.49 -5.41 23.91
CA LEU A 12 -16.54 -6.39 23.39
C LEU A 12 -15.22 -5.75 22.91
N PRO A 13 -15.23 -4.68 22.09
CA PRO A 13 -13.98 -4.03 21.69
C PRO A 13 -13.18 -3.47 22.88
N LYS A 14 -13.88 -2.98 23.91
CA LYS A 14 -13.27 -2.40 25.12
C LYS A 14 -12.68 -3.50 26.02
N TYR A 15 -13.37 -4.64 26.13
CA TYR A 15 -12.95 -5.82 26.88
C TYR A 15 -11.70 -6.45 26.27
N LEU A 16 -11.69 -6.65 24.95
CA LEU A 16 -10.56 -7.22 24.20
C LEU A 16 -9.29 -6.34 24.26
N ARG A 17 -9.43 -5.04 24.53
CA ARG A 17 -8.31 -4.11 24.77
C ARG A 17 -7.87 -4.01 26.23
N GLY A 18 -8.53 -4.68 27.16
CA GLY A 18 -8.27 -4.57 28.61
C GLY A 18 -8.68 -3.22 29.22
N GLU A 19 -9.61 -2.50 28.57
CA GLU A 19 -10.04 -1.15 28.96
C GLU A 19 -11.35 -1.15 29.75
N THR A 20 -11.94 -2.31 30.05
CA THR A 20 -13.19 -2.44 30.79
C THR A 20 -13.01 -2.20 32.29
N SER A 21 -14.00 -1.54 32.89
CA SER A 21 -14.09 -1.38 34.34
C SER A 21 -14.55 -2.68 35.03
N PRO A 22 -14.29 -2.84 36.34
CA PRO A 22 -14.77 -4.00 37.10
C PRO A 22 -16.29 -4.22 37.03
N GLU A 23 -17.07 -3.14 36.96
CA GLU A 23 -18.54 -3.20 36.81
C GLU A 23 -18.97 -3.71 35.43
N GLU A 24 -18.23 -3.33 34.37
CA GLU A 24 -18.46 -3.81 33.00
C GLU A 24 -18.04 -5.29 32.85
N ASN A 25 -16.95 -5.71 33.49
CA ASN A 25 -16.55 -7.13 33.51
C ASN A 25 -17.63 -8.00 34.17
N ALA A 26 -18.13 -7.58 35.33
CA ALA A 26 -19.20 -8.30 36.02
C ALA A 26 -20.53 -8.32 35.23
N LEU A 27 -20.77 -7.33 34.37
CA LEU A 27 -21.91 -7.32 33.44
C LEU A 27 -21.71 -8.34 32.32
N ILE A 28 -20.53 -8.35 31.70
CA ILE A 28 -20.16 -9.28 30.62
C ILE A 28 -20.26 -10.73 31.10
N ASP A 29 -19.68 -11.03 32.28
CA ASP A 29 -19.70 -12.38 32.84
C ASP A 29 -21.12 -12.89 33.09
N ARG A 30 -21.98 -12.06 33.70
CA ARG A 30 -23.39 -12.40 33.90
C ARG A 30 -24.13 -12.66 32.58
N CYS A 31 -23.84 -11.89 31.54
CA CYS A 31 -24.50 -12.04 30.24
C CYS A 31 -24.03 -13.30 29.49
N ARG A 32 -22.74 -13.65 29.59
CA ARG A 32 -22.19 -14.91 29.05
C ARG A 32 -22.75 -16.16 29.74
N GLU A 33 -23.13 -16.04 31.01
CA GLU A 33 -23.76 -17.13 31.75
C GLU A 33 -25.27 -17.27 31.45
N SER A 34 -25.96 -16.16 31.17
CA SER A 34 -27.41 -16.16 30.93
C SER A 34 -27.85 -16.44 29.50
N ASP A 35 -26.99 -16.19 28.50
CA ASP A 35 -27.32 -16.31 27.07
C ASP A 35 -26.28 -17.15 26.30
N PRO A 36 -26.62 -18.40 25.89
CA PRO A 36 -25.74 -19.28 25.14
C PRO A 36 -25.32 -18.75 23.76
N ASP A 37 -26.22 -18.06 23.04
CA ASP A 37 -25.95 -17.53 21.70
C ASP A 37 -24.94 -16.37 21.80
N MET A 38 -25.11 -15.53 22.82
CA MET A 38 -24.16 -14.47 23.14
C MET A 38 -22.79 -15.01 23.53
N ARG A 39 -22.75 -16.10 24.31
CA ARG A 39 -21.49 -16.75 24.70
C ARG A 39 -20.74 -17.30 23.48
N GLU A 40 -21.43 -17.96 22.56
CA GLU A 40 -20.84 -18.50 21.33
C GLU A 40 -20.26 -17.38 20.46
N ARG A 41 -21.02 -16.30 20.22
CA ARG A 41 -20.56 -15.12 19.46
C ARG A 41 -19.38 -14.41 20.13
N TRP A 42 -19.35 -14.38 21.46
CA TRP A 42 -18.28 -13.77 22.24
C TRP A 42 -17.00 -14.61 22.21
N ASP A 43 -17.12 -15.93 22.34
CA ASP A 43 -16.00 -16.86 22.28
C ASP A 43 -15.41 -16.89 20.85
N GLU A 44 -16.25 -16.81 19.80
CA GLU A 44 -15.81 -16.66 18.40
C GLU A 44 -15.04 -15.34 18.19
N ALA A 45 -15.57 -14.21 18.65
CA ALA A 45 -14.91 -12.92 18.50
C ALA A 45 -13.63 -12.80 19.34
N SER A 46 -13.59 -13.43 20.51
CA SER A 46 -12.38 -13.51 21.35
C SER A 46 -11.32 -14.41 20.72
N GLY A 47 -11.71 -15.54 20.12
CA GLY A 47 -10.80 -16.42 19.39
C GLY A 47 -10.23 -15.77 18.13
N ILE A 48 -11.03 -14.98 17.41
CA ILE A 48 -10.56 -14.16 16.28
C ILE A 48 -9.59 -13.07 16.78
N TRP A 49 -9.87 -12.44 17.91
CA TRP A 49 -8.97 -11.44 18.48
C TRP A 49 -7.65 -12.06 18.95
N GLU A 50 -7.71 -13.22 19.60
CA GLU A 50 -6.52 -13.99 20.01
C GLU A 50 -5.76 -14.52 18.80
N SER A 51 -6.39 -14.86 17.68
CA SER A 51 -5.66 -15.24 16.47
C SER A 51 -5.01 -14.04 15.75
N LEU A 52 -5.64 -12.87 15.82
CA LEU A 52 -5.11 -11.61 15.27
C LEU A 52 -3.99 -11.01 16.14
N ASN A 53 -3.96 -11.30 17.45
CA ASN A 53 -3.02 -10.69 18.40
C ASN A 53 -2.16 -11.69 19.19
N GLY A 54 -2.32 -12.99 18.97
CA GLY A 54 -1.66 -14.07 19.70
C GLY A 54 -0.32 -14.46 19.07
N ASP A 55 0.71 -13.66 19.36
CA ASP A 55 1.90 -14.09 20.11
C ASP A 55 2.99 -12.99 20.04
N LYS A 56 3.47 -12.60 21.23
CA LYS A 56 4.51 -11.60 21.53
C LYS A 56 4.10 -10.12 21.57
N VAL A 57 3.16 -9.82 22.48
CA VAL A 57 3.16 -8.55 23.23
C VAL A 57 4.18 -8.66 24.36
N ALA A 58 5.47 -8.60 24.03
CA ALA A 58 6.54 -8.29 24.97
C ALA A 58 7.82 -7.98 24.18
N ASP A 59 8.19 -6.70 24.19
CA ASP A 59 9.55 -6.18 23.95
C ASP A 59 10.11 -6.32 22.51
N ARG A 60 9.59 -5.47 21.60
CA ARG A 60 10.32 -5.01 20.40
C ARG A 60 10.09 -3.51 20.20
N PRO A 61 11.10 -2.76 19.72
CA PRO A 61 10.99 -1.32 19.56
C PRO A 61 9.90 -0.95 18.55
N GLY A 62 8.86 -0.25 19.00
CA GLY A 62 7.92 0.53 18.18
C GLY A 62 6.96 -0.27 17.28
N ASN A 63 5.79 -0.62 17.79
CA ASN A 63 4.70 -1.25 17.04
C ASN A 63 4.00 -0.26 16.07
N ARG A 64 4.66 0.09 14.97
CA ARG A 64 4.16 1.04 13.95
C ARG A 64 2.72 0.78 13.48
N LYS A 65 2.31 -0.49 13.33
CA LYS A 65 0.91 -0.87 13.03
C LYS A 65 -0.08 -0.35 14.08
N GLN A 66 0.25 -0.48 15.36
CA GLN A 66 -0.61 -0.01 16.46
C GLN A 66 -0.64 1.52 16.55
N GLU A 67 0.47 2.20 16.26
CA GLU A 67 0.53 3.66 16.19
C GLU A 67 -0.38 4.20 15.07
N LEU A 68 -0.25 3.65 13.86
CA LEU A 68 -1.09 4.01 12.71
C LEU A 68 -2.58 3.72 12.99
N LEU A 69 -2.88 2.58 13.61
CA LEU A 69 -4.24 2.23 14.00
C LEU A 69 -4.80 3.25 14.99
N ARG A 70 -4.05 3.57 16.03
CA ARG A 70 -4.44 4.56 17.04
C ARG A 70 -4.71 5.93 16.41
N ASP A 71 -3.83 6.39 15.53
CA ASP A 71 -3.97 7.72 14.92
C ASP A 71 -5.07 7.78 13.87
N THR A 72 -5.30 6.69 13.15
CA THR A 72 -6.44 6.54 12.24
C THR A 72 -7.75 6.57 13.04
N LEU A 73 -7.87 5.79 14.11
CA LEU A 73 -9.05 5.77 14.98
C LEU A 73 -9.34 7.13 15.61
N LYS A 74 -8.32 7.84 16.11
CA LYS A 74 -8.48 9.22 16.60
C LYS A 74 -9.05 10.14 15.51
N SER A 75 -8.56 10.03 14.28
CA SER A 75 -9.03 10.89 13.18
C SER A 75 -10.46 10.59 12.74
N ILE A 76 -10.88 9.32 12.82
CA ILE A 76 -12.27 8.90 12.55
C ILE A 76 -13.20 9.44 13.65
N SER A 77 -12.83 9.24 14.92
CA SER A 77 -13.61 9.73 16.07
C SER A 77 -13.70 11.27 16.10
N ALA A 78 -12.64 11.97 15.69
CA ALA A 78 -12.65 13.43 15.56
C ALA A 78 -13.61 13.92 14.45
N LYS A 79 -13.72 13.19 13.33
CA LYS A 79 -14.69 13.49 12.26
C LYS A 79 -16.13 13.27 12.74
N GLU A 80 -16.41 12.22 13.51
CA GLU A 80 -17.74 11.96 14.10
C GLU A 80 -18.15 13.00 15.15
N ASN A 81 -17.19 13.53 15.92
CA ASN A 81 -17.45 14.56 16.93
C ASN A 81 -17.62 15.97 16.36
N SER A 82 -17.34 16.19 15.07
CA SER A 82 -17.64 17.44 14.38
C SER A 82 -19.11 17.52 13.98
N LYS A 83 -19.99 17.90 14.91
CA LYS A 83 -21.42 18.11 14.59
C LYS A 83 -21.58 19.17 13.50
N PRO A 84 -22.24 18.90 12.36
CA PRO A 84 -22.69 19.96 11.47
C PRO A 84 -23.79 20.78 12.17
N LYS A 85 -23.71 22.11 12.11
CA LYS A 85 -24.81 22.99 12.52
C LYS A 85 -26.00 22.74 11.59
N LYS A 86 -27.03 22.05 12.08
CA LYS A 86 -28.27 21.75 11.33
C LYS A 86 -29.07 23.02 11.01
N ARG A 87 -29.59 23.10 9.79
CA ARG A 87 -30.95 23.58 9.47
C ARG A 87 -31.60 22.61 8.45
N PHE A 88 -32.81 22.17 8.78
CA PHE A 88 -33.72 21.18 8.13
C PHE A 88 -34.56 21.81 6.97
N PRO A 89 -35.52 21.11 6.28
CA PRO A 89 -35.97 19.69 6.30
C PRO A 89 -36.11 18.98 4.92
N LEU A 90 -36.51 17.70 4.97
CA LEU A 90 -36.87 16.78 3.85
C LEU A 90 -38.00 17.27 2.92
N ALA A 91 -37.91 16.93 1.63
CA ALA A 91 -39.04 16.73 0.72
C ALA A 91 -38.76 15.64 -0.36
N ILE A 92 -39.38 14.49 -0.11
CA ILE A 92 -39.98 13.42 -0.95
C ILE A 92 -39.93 13.51 -2.50
N ALA A 93 -39.38 12.44 -3.10
CA ALA A 93 -39.78 11.58 -4.25
C ALA A 93 -39.99 12.05 -5.71
N ALA A 94 -39.52 11.15 -6.61
CA ALA A 94 -39.94 10.83 -7.99
C ALA A 94 -39.68 11.90 -9.08
N SER A 95 -39.12 11.64 -10.27
CA SER A 95 -39.30 10.48 -11.16
C SER A 95 -38.26 10.50 -12.28
N LEU A 96 -37.73 9.32 -12.63
CA LEU A 96 -37.56 8.75 -13.98
C LEU A 96 -37.07 9.60 -15.18
N ALA A 97 -35.98 9.09 -15.76
CA ALA A 97 -35.85 8.73 -17.18
C ALA A 97 -36.07 9.83 -18.24
N LEU A 98 -34.96 10.42 -18.70
CA LEU A 98 -34.67 10.68 -20.12
C LEU A 98 -33.32 11.39 -20.20
N LEU A 99 -32.24 10.63 -20.44
CA LEU A 99 -31.07 11.05 -21.22
C LEU A 99 -30.17 9.82 -21.54
N LEU A 100 -30.81 8.69 -21.84
CA LEU A 100 -30.24 7.61 -22.65
C LEU A 100 -30.68 7.84 -24.10
N ALA A 101 -30.04 8.76 -24.80
CA ALA A 101 -30.11 8.88 -26.27
C ALA A 101 -29.07 9.87 -26.82
N ALA A 102 -27.78 9.70 -26.50
CA ALA A 102 -26.68 10.36 -27.23
C ALA A 102 -25.29 9.71 -27.03
N GLY A 103 -25.20 8.48 -26.52
CA GLY A 103 -23.92 7.86 -26.12
C GLY A 103 -23.57 6.54 -26.82
N VAL A 104 -24.36 6.09 -27.79
CA VAL A 104 -24.14 4.81 -28.49
C VAL A 104 -23.85 5.10 -29.96
N SER A 105 -22.62 5.50 -30.29
CA SER A 105 -22.10 5.49 -31.67
C SER A 105 -20.57 5.54 -31.83
N VAL A 106 -19.75 5.44 -30.78
CA VAL A 106 -18.26 5.45 -30.95
C VAL A 106 -17.55 4.27 -30.28
N TRP A 107 -18.28 3.32 -29.68
CA TRP A 107 -17.67 2.12 -29.08
C TRP A 107 -17.58 0.93 -30.05
N LEU A 108 -17.18 1.17 -31.30
CA LEU A 108 -16.79 0.13 -32.24
C LEU A 108 -15.63 0.62 -33.11
N THR A 109 -14.46 0.72 -32.47
CA THR A 109 -13.13 0.33 -32.99
C THR A 109 -12.08 0.89 -32.03
N SER A 110 -11.74 0.13 -30.99
CA SER A 110 -10.43 0.24 -30.37
C SER A 110 -9.93 -1.17 -30.13
N ASP A 111 -9.17 -1.60 -31.13
CA ASP A 111 -8.38 -2.82 -31.16
C ASP A 111 -7.44 -2.82 -29.95
N SER A 112 -7.77 -3.65 -28.96
CA SER A 112 -6.89 -3.87 -27.80
C SER A 112 -5.95 -4.99 -28.18
N GLY A 113 -4.75 -4.61 -28.61
CA GLY A 113 -3.66 -5.54 -28.86
C GLY A 113 -3.38 -6.36 -27.59
N ASN A 114 -3.55 -7.67 -27.72
CA ASN A 114 -3.07 -8.64 -26.76
C ASN A 114 -1.54 -8.60 -26.73
N ASP A 115 -0.96 -7.93 -25.73
CA ASP A 115 0.39 -8.25 -25.31
C ASP A 115 0.34 -9.44 -24.35
N LEU A 116 0.83 -10.57 -24.85
CA LEU A 116 1.03 -11.82 -24.11
C LEU A 116 1.86 -11.52 -22.86
N ALA A 117 1.24 -11.67 -21.68
CA ALA A 117 1.89 -11.54 -20.39
C ALA A 117 3.06 -12.53 -20.32
N THR A 118 4.27 -11.99 -20.35
CA THR A 118 5.47 -12.74 -19.97
C THR A 118 5.34 -13.05 -18.49
N ALA A 119 5.41 -14.33 -18.11
CA ALA A 119 5.35 -14.73 -16.71
C ALA A 119 6.35 -13.89 -15.89
N GLU A 120 5.84 -13.18 -14.89
CA GLU A 120 6.68 -12.45 -13.95
C GLU A 120 7.63 -13.44 -13.26
N PRO A 121 8.92 -13.11 -13.08
CA PRO A 121 9.85 -13.98 -12.39
C PRO A 121 9.35 -14.30 -10.99
N ASN A 122 9.45 -15.55 -10.53
CA ASN A 122 9.05 -15.91 -9.17
C ASN A 122 9.98 -15.33 -8.08
N ASP A 123 11.09 -14.69 -8.45
CA ASP A 123 12.03 -14.06 -7.51
C ASP A 123 12.52 -12.69 -8.00
N VAL A 124 13.10 -11.91 -7.09
CA VAL A 124 13.76 -10.64 -7.46
C VAL A 124 15.00 -10.96 -8.30
N VAL A 125 15.11 -10.32 -9.47
CA VAL A 125 16.19 -10.56 -10.43
C VAL A 125 17.04 -9.32 -10.60
N PHE A 126 18.36 -9.50 -10.59
CA PHE A 126 19.38 -8.49 -10.86
C PHE A 126 20.01 -8.80 -12.22
N SER A 127 19.83 -7.90 -13.19
CA SER A 127 20.33 -8.02 -14.55
C SER A 127 21.45 -7.02 -14.80
N PHE A 128 22.48 -7.46 -15.51
CA PHE A 128 23.67 -6.68 -15.86
C PHE A 128 23.84 -6.70 -17.39
N PRO A 129 24.41 -5.67 -18.02
CA PRO A 129 24.55 -5.61 -19.48
C PRO A 129 25.35 -6.77 -20.10
N GLU A 130 26.39 -7.26 -19.41
CA GLU A 130 27.36 -8.21 -19.98
C GLU A 130 27.41 -9.57 -19.26
N THR A 131 26.61 -9.78 -18.21
CA THR A 131 26.65 -11.02 -17.43
C THR A 131 25.25 -11.60 -17.21
N SER A 132 25.19 -12.92 -16.99
CA SER A 132 23.95 -13.59 -16.65
C SER A 132 23.29 -12.97 -15.41
N PRO A 133 21.96 -12.77 -15.44
CA PRO A 133 21.21 -12.32 -14.27
C PRO A 133 21.42 -13.23 -13.07
N ILE A 134 21.20 -12.68 -11.87
CA ILE A 134 21.25 -13.42 -10.61
C ILE A 134 19.98 -13.12 -9.80
N SER A 135 19.41 -14.15 -9.18
CA SER A 135 18.26 -14.00 -8.31
C SER A 135 18.64 -13.58 -6.88
N LEU A 136 17.69 -13.02 -6.13
CA LEU A 136 17.88 -12.69 -4.71
C LEU A 136 18.17 -13.94 -3.88
N ASN A 137 17.53 -15.07 -4.16
CA ASN A 137 17.82 -16.32 -3.47
C ASN A 137 19.26 -16.80 -3.70
N GLU A 138 19.79 -16.65 -4.92
CA GLU A 138 21.21 -16.93 -5.19
C GLU A 138 22.14 -15.97 -4.43
N ILE A 139 21.80 -14.68 -4.38
CA ILE A 139 22.57 -13.68 -3.62
C ILE A 139 22.60 -14.03 -2.12
N ARG A 140 21.45 -14.38 -1.54
CA ARG A 140 21.32 -14.75 -0.11
C ARG A 140 22.14 -15.97 0.27
N ASN A 141 22.25 -16.94 -0.64
CA ASN A 141 23.01 -18.16 -0.45
C ASN A 141 24.48 -18.04 -0.92
N GLY A 142 24.87 -16.88 -1.44
CA GLY A 142 26.18 -16.62 -2.02
C GLY A 142 27.13 -15.89 -1.07
N ASP A 143 27.84 -14.91 -1.61
CA ASP A 143 28.85 -14.13 -0.86
C ASP A 143 28.18 -13.22 0.18
N ARG A 144 28.53 -13.44 1.45
CA ARG A 144 28.00 -12.70 2.62
C ARG A 144 28.41 -11.22 2.64
N SER A 145 29.36 -10.79 1.81
CA SER A 145 29.67 -9.37 1.64
C SER A 145 28.56 -8.62 0.90
N VAL A 146 27.77 -9.33 0.08
CA VAL A 146 26.72 -8.76 -0.78
C VAL A 146 25.39 -8.63 -0.04
N TYR A 147 25.02 -9.61 0.78
CA TYR A 147 23.77 -9.59 1.53
C TYR A 147 24.01 -9.40 3.02
N ASP A 148 23.38 -8.38 3.59
CA ASP A 148 23.36 -8.15 5.03
C ASP A 148 22.14 -8.82 5.64
N ASP A 149 22.34 -9.92 6.36
CA ASP A 149 21.25 -10.66 7.02
C ASP A 149 20.58 -9.84 8.13
N SER A 150 21.34 -9.03 8.86
CA SER A 150 20.83 -8.25 10.00
C SER A 150 19.83 -7.20 9.54
N ASP A 151 20.11 -6.66 8.36
CA ASP A 151 19.37 -5.57 7.73
C ASP A 151 18.49 -6.05 6.56
N SER A 152 18.51 -7.34 6.19
CA SER A 152 17.83 -7.86 5.00
C SER A 152 18.04 -6.96 3.76
N LEU A 153 19.30 -6.64 3.47
CA LEU A 153 19.72 -5.58 2.54
C LEU A 153 20.75 -6.10 1.54
N VAL A 154 20.60 -5.80 0.25
CA VAL A 154 21.63 -6.07 -0.77
C VAL A 154 22.54 -4.84 -0.95
N ARG A 155 23.85 -5.03 -0.84
CA ARG A 155 24.89 -4.02 -1.13
C ARG A 155 25.25 -4.05 -2.62
N LEU A 156 24.81 -3.05 -3.38
CA LEU A 156 24.99 -3.05 -4.83
C LEU A 156 26.45 -2.83 -5.25
N ASP A 157 27.24 -2.10 -4.46
CA ASP A 157 28.67 -1.90 -4.70
C ASP A 157 29.45 -3.23 -4.67
N ALA A 158 29.14 -4.09 -3.71
CA ALA A 158 29.72 -5.43 -3.61
C ALA A 158 29.26 -6.33 -4.77
N LEU A 159 27.96 -6.30 -5.10
CA LEU A 159 27.40 -7.11 -6.18
C LEU A 159 27.98 -6.73 -7.55
N LYS A 160 28.08 -5.43 -7.83
CA LYS A 160 28.65 -4.88 -9.07
C LYS A 160 30.12 -5.26 -9.25
N LYS A 161 30.91 -5.25 -8.16
CA LYS A 161 32.31 -5.73 -8.20
C LYS A 161 32.43 -7.20 -8.58
N ILE A 162 31.58 -8.07 -8.03
CA ILE A 162 31.59 -9.50 -8.35
C ILE A 162 31.16 -9.75 -9.79
N LYS A 163 30.19 -8.97 -10.29
CA LYS A 163 29.68 -9.06 -11.66
C LYS A 163 30.51 -8.26 -12.67
N THR A 164 31.56 -7.56 -12.22
CA THR A 164 32.41 -6.69 -13.05
C THR A 164 31.56 -5.76 -13.92
N SER A 165 30.58 -5.09 -13.33
CA SER A 165 29.64 -4.24 -14.07
C SER A 165 29.19 -3.04 -13.25
N GLU A 166 29.28 -1.85 -13.82
CA GLU A 166 28.89 -0.60 -13.17
C GLU A 166 27.40 -0.30 -13.27
N ALA A 167 26.66 -1.04 -14.10
CA ALA A 167 25.23 -0.86 -14.30
C ALA A 167 24.44 -2.11 -13.85
N VAL A 168 23.31 -1.91 -13.18
CA VAL A 168 22.43 -2.98 -12.73
C VAL A 168 20.96 -2.58 -12.87
N THR A 169 20.12 -3.51 -13.33
CA THR A 169 18.66 -3.37 -13.31
C THR A 169 18.08 -4.42 -12.38
N ILE A 170 17.26 -3.98 -11.44
CA ILE A 170 16.62 -4.80 -10.42
C ILE A 170 15.14 -4.87 -10.75
N ARG A 171 14.61 -6.07 -10.99
CA ARG A 171 13.18 -6.31 -11.20
C ARG A 171 12.61 -7.06 -10.01
N VAL A 172 11.64 -6.44 -9.34
CA VAL A 172 10.93 -7.00 -8.20
C VAL A 172 9.55 -7.47 -8.68
N PRO A 173 9.26 -8.78 -8.63
CA PRO A 173 7.95 -9.28 -9.04
C PRO A 173 6.87 -8.94 -8.02
N TYR A 174 5.62 -9.28 -8.33
CA TYR A 174 4.53 -9.09 -7.38
C TYR A 174 4.72 -9.99 -6.14
N GLY A 175 4.20 -9.56 -5.00
CA GLY A 175 4.34 -10.25 -3.71
C GLY A 175 5.72 -10.14 -3.06
N LYS A 176 6.69 -9.49 -3.72
CA LYS A 176 8.05 -9.33 -3.21
C LYS A 176 8.41 -7.87 -3.05
N ARG A 177 9.27 -7.60 -2.08
CA ARG A 177 9.85 -6.29 -1.78
C ARG A 177 11.30 -6.51 -1.40
N ILE A 178 12.16 -5.53 -1.65
CA ILE A 178 13.58 -5.64 -1.32
C ILE A 178 14.12 -4.30 -0.87
N ARG A 179 15.17 -4.35 -0.06
CA ARG A 179 15.98 -3.20 0.32
C ARG A 179 17.36 -3.34 -0.31
N VAL A 180 17.86 -2.27 -0.92
CA VAL A 180 19.21 -2.21 -1.49
C VAL A 180 19.95 -0.96 -1.06
N ARG A 181 21.28 -1.04 -0.97
CA ARG A 181 22.16 0.09 -0.68
C ARG A 181 23.05 0.38 -1.88
N LEU A 182 23.07 1.63 -2.29
CA LEU A 182 23.91 2.15 -3.37
C LEU A 182 25.31 2.50 -2.84
N GLU A 183 26.27 2.65 -3.75
CA GLU A 183 27.69 2.98 -3.47
C GLU A 183 27.87 4.27 -2.65
N ASP A 184 26.96 5.23 -2.80
CA ASP A 184 26.97 6.52 -2.13
C ASP A 184 26.39 6.48 -0.70
N GLY A 185 25.94 5.31 -0.24
CA GLY A 185 25.26 5.11 1.05
C GLY A 185 23.75 5.31 1.03
N THR A 186 23.17 5.73 -0.10
CA THR A 186 21.72 5.83 -0.30
C THR A 186 21.09 4.45 -0.15
N THR A 187 20.01 4.37 0.62
CA THR A 187 19.22 3.14 0.79
C THR A 187 17.90 3.29 0.06
N VAL A 188 17.53 2.26 -0.70
CA VAL A 188 16.32 2.22 -1.51
C VAL A 188 15.51 0.99 -1.14
N TRP A 189 14.25 1.21 -0.76
CA TRP A 189 13.25 0.16 -0.67
C TRP A 189 12.53 0.13 -2.01
N ILE A 190 12.35 -1.06 -2.57
CA ILE A 190 11.76 -1.27 -3.88
C ILE A 190 10.51 -2.13 -3.69
N ASN A 191 9.36 -1.60 -4.07
CA ASN A 191 8.07 -2.25 -3.87
C ASN A 191 7.81 -3.32 -4.94
N SER A 192 6.79 -4.14 -4.73
CA SER A 192 6.32 -5.16 -5.67
C SER A 192 6.00 -4.59 -7.05
N GLY A 193 6.32 -5.33 -8.11
CA GLY A 193 6.06 -4.89 -9.49
C GLY A 193 6.91 -3.72 -9.96
N THR A 194 8.08 -3.51 -9.34
CA THR A 194 8.94 -2.36 -9.62
C THR A 194 10.23 -2.77 -10.29
N THR A 195 10.65 -1.97 -11.27
CA THR A 195 11.98 -2.00 -11.86
C THR A 195 12.77 -0.77 -11.44
N LEU A 196 13.92 -0.98 -10.79
CA LEU A 196 14.91 0.05 -10.52
C LEU A 196 16.12 -0.18 -11.43
N THR A 197 16.47 0.81 -12.25
CA THR A 197 17.70 0.79 -13.04
C THR A 197 18.71 1.77 -12.45
N VAL A 198 19.87 1.24 -12.10
CA VAL A 198 21.05 1.99 -11.66
C VAL A 198 22.07 1.92 -12.80
N PRO A 199 22.15 2.95 -13.67
CA PRO A 199 23.15 3.00 -14.72
C PRO A 199 24.56 3.15 -14.14
N GLU A 200 25.56 3.02 -15.00
CA GLU A 200 26.92 3.46 -14.70
C GLU A 200 26.90 4.93 -14.26
N GLN A 201 27.53 5.20 -13.12
CA GLN A 201 27.53 6.53 -12.52
C GLN A 201 28.75 7.31 -13.01
N ALA A 202 28.54 8.53 -13.50
CA ALA A 202 29.64 9.40 -13.85
C ALA A 202 30.46 9.80 -12.60
N GLU A 203 31.78 9.90 -12.75
CA GLU A 203 32.69 10.38 -11.70
C GLU A 203 32.33 11.81 -11.26
N THR A 204 31.80 12.62 -12.18
CA THR A 204 31.35 13.99 -11.93
C THR A 204 29.89 14.17 -12.37
N GLY A 205 29.17 15.11 -11.74
CA GLY A 205 27.76 15.39 -12.04
C GLY A 205 26.75 14.67 -11.13
N PRO A 206 25.46 14.65 -11.51
CA PRO A 206 24.39 14.06 -10.70
C PRO A 206 24.48 12.53 -10.67
N ARG A 207 24.22 11.95 -9.50
CA ARG A 207 23.93 10.53 -9.34
C ARG A 207 22.54 10.27 -9.93
N ARG A 208 22.36 9.25 -10.77
CA ARG A 208 21.10 9.01 -11.49
C ARG A 208 20.61 7.59 -11.29
N VAL A 209 19.30 7.45 -11.07
CA VAL A 209 18.59 6.17 -11.13
C VAL A 209 17.28 6.34 -11.87
N LYS A 210 16.72 5.25 -12.41
CA LYS A 210 15.41 5.25 -13.07
C LYS A 210 14.46 4.28 -12.37
N VAL A 211 13.23 4.70 -12.15
CA VAL A 211 12.18 3.94 -11.46
C VAL A 211 10.95 3.80 -12.35
N ARG A 212 10.51 2.55 -12.50
CA ARG A 212 9.20 2.19 -13.07
C ARG A 212 8.50 1.29 -12.05
N GLY A 213 7.47 1.79 -11.39
CA GLY A 213 6.87 1.19 -10.19
C GLY A 213 7.03 2.11 -8.97
N GLU A 214 7.14 1.55 -7.77
CA GLU A 214 7.23 2.31 -6.52
C GLU A 214 8.51 2.01 -5.72
N ALA A 215 9.17 3.08 -5.28
CA ALA A 215 10.38 3.00 -4.49
C ALA A 215 10.46 4.14 -3.46
N PHE A 216 10.93 3.80 -2.27
CA PHE A 216 11.23 4.76 -1.21
C PHE A 216 12.74 4.95 -1.12
N PHE A 217 13.17 6.21 -1.09
CA PHE A 217 14.57 6.61 -1.10
C PHE A 217 14.92 7.30 0.22
N SER A 218 15.95 6.80 0.89
CA SER A 218 16.69 7.50 1.93
C SER A 218 18.04 7.92 1.36
N VAL A 219 18.10 9.12 0.77
CA VAL A 219 19.27 9.59 0.01
C VAL A 219 20.35 10.11 0.95
N ALA A 220 21.56 9.56 0.81
CA ALA A 220 22.72 10.01 1.55
C ALA A 220 23.21 11.38 1.04
N HIS A 221 23.64 12.22 1.98
CA HIS A 221 24.25 13.52 1.68
C HIS A 221 25.69 13.31 1.19
N ALA A 222 25.91 13.45 -0.12
CA ALA A 222 27.19 13.11 -0.76
C ALA A 222 27.76 14.24 -1.64
N GLY A 223 27.40 15.50 -1.35
CA GLY A 223 27.91 16.70 -2.03
C GLY A 223 27.51 16.88 -3.50
N ARG A 224 26.96 15.85 -4.14
CA ARG A 224 26.42 15.87 -5.52
C ARG A 224 24.91 15.59 -5.48
N PRO A 225 24.11 16.21 -6.37
CA PRO A 225 22.69 15.91 -6.44
C PRO A 225 22.42 14.45 -6.80
N PHE A 226 21.32 13.92 -6.30
CA PHE A 226 20.75 12.63 -6.68
C PHE A 226 19.48 12.87 -7.50
N VAL A 227 19.36 12.19 -8.63
CA VAL A 227 18.29 12.37 -9.60
C VAL A 227 17.58 11.04 -9.81
N VAL A 228 16.27 11.01 -9.58
CA VAL A 228 15.41 9.89 -9.92
C VAL A 228 14.62 10.24 -11.18
N ASP A 229 14.76 9.43 -12.22
CA ASP A 229 13.93 9.46 -13.42
C ASP A 229 12.71 8.54 -13.21
N ALA A 230 11.52 9.15 -13.15
CA ALA A 230 10.24 8.49 -13.04
C ALA A 230 9.38 8.72 -14.30
N GLY A 231 10.01 8.79 -15.49
CA GLY A 231 9.33 8.99 -16.76
C GLY A 231 8.80 10.41 -16.92
N LEU A 232 7.59 10.69 -16.42
CA LEU A 232 6.99 12.03 -16.51
C LEU A 232 7.67 13.04 -15.59
N ALA A 233 8.29 12.57 -14.51
CA ALA A 233 8.96 13.40 -13.50
C ALA A 233 10.45 13.07 -13.37
N LEU A 234 11.26 14.12 -13.29
CA LEU A 234 12.65 14.08 -12.84
C LEU A 234 12.72 14.69 -11.44
N ILE A 235 13.14 13.90 -10.47
CA ILE A 235 13.21 14.28 -9.06
C ILE A 235 14.66 14.57 -8.70
N LYS A 236 15.00 15.77 -8.24
CA LYS A 236 16.37 16.15 -7.82
C LYS A 236 16.41 16.47 -6.33
N VAL A 237 17.35 15.83 -5.63
CA VAL A 237 17.55 15.97 -4.18
C VAL A 237 19.04 15.99 -3.80
N TYR A 238 19.36 16.33 -2.56
CA TYR A 238 20.73 16.33 -2.03
C TYR A 238 20.93 15.41 -0.82
N GLY A 239 19.88 15.15 -0.05
CA GLY A 239 19.83 14.22 1.08
C GLY A 239 18.45 14.34 1.70
N THR A 240 17.58 13.40 1.37
CA THR A 240 16.13 13.56 1.46
C THR A 240 15.50 12.18 1.59
N GLU A 241 14.43 12.08 2.38
CA GLU A 241 13.58 10.90 2.47
C GLU A 241 12.27 11.12 1.70
N PHE A 242 12.01 10.30 0.69
CA PHE A 242 10.82 10.46 -0.15
C PHE A 242 10.39 9.16 -0.83
N ASN A 243 9.11 9.06 -1.15
CA ASN A 243 8.52 7.99 -1.95
C ASN A 243 8.28 8.46 -3.37
N VAL A 244 8.54 7.59 -4.35
CA VAL A 244 8.15 7.75 -5.75
C VAL A 244 7.23 6.61 -6.12
N ASN A 245 6.05 6.92 -6.65
CA ASN A 245 5.10 5.95 -7.17
C ASN A 245 4.82 6.28 -8.64
N ASN A 246 5.26 5.39 -9.53
CA ASN A 246 5.27 5.56 -10.99
C ASN A 246 4.91 4.23 -11.69
N TYR A 247 3.80 3.62 -11.28
CA TYR A 247 3.31 2.40 -11.92
C TYR A 247 2.75 2.70 -13.33
N PRO A 248 3.12 1.92 -14.36
CA PRO A 248 2.70 2.15 -15.76
C PRO A 248 1.18 2.10 -16.00
N GLU A 249 0.46 1.30 -15.21
CA GLU A 249 -0.99 1.18 -15.24
C GLU A 249 -1.72 2.38 -14.62
N SER A 250 -0.98 3.27 -13.94
CA SER A 250 -1.49 4.54 -13.43
C SER A 250 -1.31 5.65 -14.45
N GLU A 251 -2.35 6.47 -14.67
CA GLU A 251 -2.23 7.70 -15.46
C GLU A 251 -1.42 8.82 -14.74
N ALA A 252 -1.03 8.57 -13.49
CA ALA A 252 -0.35 9.53 -12.64
C ALA A 252 0.94 8.97 -12.05
N SER A 253 1.99 9.79 -12.03
CA SER A 253 3.19 9.60 -11.21
C SER A 253 3.07 10.49 -9.97
N SER A 254 3.53 10.02 -8.81
CA SER A 254 3.51 10.83 -7.59
C SER A 254 4.80 10.75 -6.79
N VAL A 255 5.10 11.84 -6.09
CA VAL A 255 6.25 11.96 -5.21
C VAL A 255 5.78 12.49 -3.87
N THR A 256 6.05 11.76 -2.79
CA THR A 256 5.69 12.14 -1.42
C THR A 256 6.94 12.39 -0.61
N LEU A 257 7.07 13.59 -0.04
CA LEU A 257 8.25 14.00 0.72
C LEU A 257 8.04 13.77 2.22
N VAL A 258 8.94 13.01 2.85
CA VAL A 258 8.98 12.76 4.29
C VAL A 258 9.89 13.76 4.98
N GLU A 259 11.15 13.84 4.57
CA GLU A 259 12.15 14.72 5.18
C GLU A 259 13.05 15.36 4.13
N GLY A 260 13.44 16.62 4.36
CA GLY A 260 14.38 17.36 3.52
C GLY A 260 13.67 18.24 2.49
N SER A 261 14.17 18.26 1.26
CA SER A 261 13.59 19.05 0.17
C SER A 261 13.71 18.33 -1.15
N VAL A 262 12.70 18.48 -2.00
CA VAL A 262 12.63 17.86 -3.32
C VAL A 262 12.31 18.90 -4.36
N ALA A 263 13.14 18.99 -5.40
CA ALA A 263 12.81 19.72 -6.61
C ALA A 263 12.34 18.74 -7.69
N LEU A 264 11.16 19.00 -8.25
CA LEU A 264 10.52 18.22 -9.30
C LEU A 264 10.58 18.99 -10.61
N PHE A 265 10.97 18.29 -11.67
CA PHE A 265 11.02 18.79 -13.03
C PHE A 265 10.24 17.84 -13.93
N SER A 266 9.65 18.36 -14.99
CA SER A 266 8.98 17.57 -16.01
C SER A 266 9.35 18.16 -17.36
N GLU A 267 9.63 17.33 -18.35
CA GLU A 267 10.01 17.82 -19.68
C GLU A 267 8.88 18.61 -20.34
N SER A 268 7.62 18.33 -19.98
CA SER A 268 6.45 19.01 -20.54
C SER A 268 6.04 20.28 -19.78
N ILE A 269 6.68 20.59 -18.65
CA ILE A 269 6.31 21.71 -17.78
C ILE A 269 7.55 22.54 -17.48
N ALA A 270 7.54 23.80 -17.90
CA ALA A 270 8.69 24.70 -17.73
C ALA A 270 9.03 24.98 -16.26
N ASP A 271 8.01 25.04 -15.39
CA ASP A 271 8.18 25.37 -13.98
C ASP A 271 8.50 24.13 -13.14
N SER A 272 9.57 24.25 -12.35
CA SER A 272 9.88 23.26 -11.31
C SER A 272 8.99 23.43 -10.10
N VAL A 273 8.63 22.33 -9.44
CA VAL A 273 7.90 22.34 -8.16
C VAL A 273 8.85 21.98 -7.02
N LEU A 274 8.84 22.77 -5.96
CA LEU A 274 9.54 22.45 -4.71
C LEU A 274 8.53 21.87 -3.73
N LEU A 275 8.83 20.71 -3.15
CA LEU A 275 8.07 20.13 -2.06
C LEU A 275 8.73 20.43 -0.71
N ALA A 276 7.88 20.73 0.28
CA ALA A 276 8.21 20.69 1.70
C ALA A 276 7.81 19.32 2.31
N PRO A 277 8.35 18.95 3.50
CA PRO A 277 7.89 17.78 4.25
C PRO A 277 6.37 17.69 4.36
N GLU A 278 5.85 16.46 4.34
CA GLU A 278 4.41 16.15 4.36
C GLU A 278 3.62 16.59 3.11
N GLN A 279 4.32 16.95 2.04
CA GLN A 279 3.70 17.26 0.76
C GLN A 279 3.85 16.13 -0.24
N ARG A 280 2.84 15.99 -1.09
CA ARG A 280 2.84 15.11 -2.24
C ARG A 280 2.56 15.90 -3.50
N ALA A 281 3.39 15.69 -4.52
CA ALA A 281 3.09 16.09 -5.89
C ALA A 281 2.50 14.90 -6.64
N VAL A 282 1.41 15.13 -7.36
CA VAL A 282 0.85 14.21 -8.34
C VAL A 282 0.98 14.86 -9.71
N LEU A 283 1.62 14.16 -10.63
CA LEU A 283 1.82 14.57 -12.01
C LEU A 283 1.00 13.67 -12.91
N THR A 284 0.20 14.28 -13.79
CA THR A 284 -0.54 13.58 -14.85
C THR A 284 -0.15 14.16 -16.19
N SER A 285 -0.20 13.36 -17.25
CA SER A 285 0.14 13.79 -18.61
C SER A 285 -0.71 14.97 -19.12
N ARG A 286 -1.87 15.23 -18.50
CA ARG A 286 -2.85 16.23 -18.94
C ARG A 286 -2.88 17.53 -18.11
N ASN A 287 -2.67 17.44 -16.79
CA ASN A 287 -3.01 18.54 -15.86
C ASN A 287 -1.82 19.15 -15.11
N GLY A 288 -0.59 18.78 -15.49
CA GLY A 288 0.60 19.25 -14.80
C GLY A 288 0.70 18.76 -13.35
N TYR A 289 1.33 19.57 -12.49
CA TYR A 289 1.53 19.25 -11.07
C TYR A 289 0.32 19.65 -10.22
N LYS A 290 -0.16 18.72 -9.39
CA LYS A 290 -1.01 19.02 -8.25
C LYS A 290 -0.25 18.71 -6.97
N VAL A 291 -0.11 19.70 -6.09
CA VAL A 291 0.52 19.52 -4.77
C VAL A 291 -0.55 19.52 -3.70
N ASP A 292 -0.51 18.53 -2.81
CA ASP A 292 -1.35 18.45 -1.61
C ASP A 292 -0.55 18.11 -0.36
N ASN A 293 -1.06 18.54 0.80
CA ASN A 293 -0.54 18.08 2.09
C ASN A 293 -1.15 16.72 2.41
N VAL A 294 -0.34 15.79 2.86
CA VAL A 294 -0.73 14.40 3.10
C VAL A 294 -0.13 13.87 4.40
N LYS A 295 -0.78 12.85 4.96
CA LYS A 295 -0.12 11.95 5.91
C LYS A 295 0.79 11.02 5.12
N THR A 296 2.09 11.17 5.27
CA THR A 296 3.08 10.46 4.44
C THR A 296 3.01 8.94 4.64
N GLU A 297 2.57 8.50 5.81
CA GLU A 297 2.41 7.09 6.17
C GLU A 297 1.51 6.33 5.19
N ALA A 298 0.46 6.98 4.68
CA ALA A 298 -0.42 6.38 3.66
C ALA A 298 0.30 6.02 2.35
N PHE A 299 1.51 6.55 2.13
CA PHE A 299 2.33 6.34 0.94
C PHE A 299 3.65 5.64 1.22
N THR A 300 4.05 5.50 2.48
CA THR A 300 5.36 4.95 2.85
C THR A 300 5.30 3.72 3.73
N SER A 301 4.16 3.42 4.37
CA SER A 301 4.02 2.28 5.30
C SER A 301 4.34 0.93 4.68
N TRP A 302 4.23 0.78 3.36
CA TRP A 302 4.57 -0.45 2.66
C TRP A 302 6.04 -0.87 2.85
N LYS A 303 6.95 0.10 3.07
CA LYS A 303 8.38 -0.17 3.33
C LYS A 303 8.61 -0.86 4.67
N ASP A 304 7.67 -0.68 5.60
CA ASP A 304 7.63 -1.27 6.94
C ASP A 304 6.70 -2.49 6.98
N ASN A 305 6.40 -3.07 5.81
CA ASN A 305 5.53 -4.22 5.64
C ASN A 305 4.10 -3.99 6.12
N ILE A 306 3.64 -2.73 6.11
CA ILE A 306 2.28 -2.34 6.48
C ILE A 306 1.52 -1.89 5.24
N LEU A 307 0.44 -2.59 4.93
CA LEU A 307 -0.55 -2.21 3.93
C LEU A 307 -1.56 -1.26 4.59
N PHE A 308 -1.47 0.03 4.26
CA PHE A 308 -2.35 1.06 4.80
C PHE A 308 -3.07 1.79 3.68
N PHE A 309 -4.39 1.93 3.81
CA PHE A 309 -5.21 2.73 2.91
C PHE A 309 -6.36 3.38 3.67
N GLU A 310 -6.68 4.63 3.32
CA GLU A 310 -7.81 5.38 3.88
C GLU A 310 -8.78 5.77 2.77
N ASN A 311 -10.04 5.36 2.91
CA ASN A 311 -11.15 5.73 2.04
C ASN A 311 -10.85 5.53 0.53
N GLN A 312 -10.19 4.45 0.15
CA GLN A 312 -9.89 4.14 -1.25
C GLN A 312 -10.99 3.30 -1.87
N SER A 313 -11.33 3.54 -3.13
CA SER A 313 -12.30 2.69 -3.83
C SER A 313 -11.72 1.31 -4.12
N PHE A 314 -12.57 0.29 -4.28
CA PHE A 314 -12.09 -1.05 -4.64
C PHE A 314 -11.21 -1.03 -5.89
N LYS A 315 -11.64 -0.29 -6.94
CA LYS A 315 -10.86 -0.07 -8.17
C LYS A 315 -9.44 0.47 -7.92
N GLN A 316 -9.25 1.33 -6.91
CA GLN A 316 -7.93 1.85 -6.54
C GLN A 316 -7.11 0.82 -5.76
N LEU A 317 -7.78 -0.02 -4.95
CA LEU A 317 -7.15 -1.04 -4.12
C LEU A 317 -6.78 -2.30 -4.90
N THR A 318 -7.54 -2.68 -5.93
CA THR A 318 -7.28 -3.86 -6.77
C THR A 318 -5.81 -3.98 -7.17
N PRO A 319 -5.20 -3.00 -7.87
CA PRO A 319 -3.80 -3.11 -8.26
C PRO A 319 -2.82 -3.11 -7.06
N ILE A 320 -3.20 -2.49 -5.93
CA ILE A 320 -2.38 -2.51 -4.70
C ILE A 320 -2.38 -3.92 -4.11
N LEU A 321 -3.53 -4.58 -4.02
CA LEU A 321 -3.68 -5.94 -3.50
C LEU A 321 -3.03 -6.98 -4.41
N GLU A 322 -3.21 -6.84 -5.72
CA GLU A 322 -2.55 -7.70 -6.73
C GLU A 322 -1.03 -7.67 -6.57
N ARG A 323 -0.46 -6.47 -6.45
CA ARG A 323 0.97 -6.29 -6.19
C ARG A 323 1.40 -6.81 -4.83
N TRP A 324 0.64 -6.53 -3.78
CA TRP A 324 0.99 -6.91 -2.41
C TRP A 324 1.01 -8.43 -2.22
N TYR A 325 0.04 -9.13 -2.79
CA TYR A 325 -0.16 -10.57 -2.59
C TYR A 325 0.32 -11.44 -3.75
N GLY A 326 0.71 -10.86 -4.88
CA GLY A 326 1.13 -11.65 -6.04
C GLY A 326 -0.03 -12.35 -6.74
N VAL A 327 -1.20 -11.72 -6.75
CA VAL A 327 -2.44 -12.30 -7.28
C VAL A 327 -3.01 -11.47 -8.42
N SER A 328 -4.01 -12.01 -9.12
CA SER A 328 -4.89 -11.27 -10.03
C SER A 328 -6.31 -11.25 -9.46
N ILE A 329 -6.98 -10.10 -9.48
CA ILE A 329 -8.31 -9.92 -8.90
C ILE A 329 -9.28 -9.50 -9.99
N SER A 330 -10.41 -10.20 -10.10
CA SER A 330 -11.45 -9.94 -11.09
C SER A 330 -12.81 -9.71 -10.43
N ASP A 331 -13.45 -8.59 -10.79
CA ASP A 331 -14.83 -8.26 -10.43
C ASP A 331 -15.69 -8.10 -11.70
N PRO A 332 -16.09 -9.22 -12.34
CA PRO A 332 -16.75 -9.18 -13.64
C PRO A 332 -18.15 -8.55 -13.60
N ASP A 333 -18.81 -8.63 -12.44
CA ASP A 333 -20.16 -8.12 -12.22
C ASP A 333 -20.16 -6.68 -11.65
N ASN A 334 -18.98 -6.05 -11.50
CA ASN A 334 -18.80 -4.73 -10.88
C ASN A 334 -19.47 -4.63 -9.49
N ARG A 335 -19.46 -5.71 -8.70
CA ARG A 335 -20.13 -5.78 -7.39
C ARG A 335 -19.52 -4.83 -6.38
N MET A 336 -18.26 -4.49 -6.57
CA MET A 336 -17.49 -3.61 -5.70
C MET A 336 -17.44 -2.17 -6.25
N GLU A 337 -18.23 -1.86 -7.28
CA GLU A 337 -18.32 -0.52 -7.81
C GLU A 337 -18.84 0.45 -6.76
N GLY A 338 -18.09 1.53 -6.54
CA GLY A 338 -18.42 2.54 -5.52
C GLY A 338 -18.05 2.15 -4.08
N ALA A 339 -17.75 0.89 -3.79
CA ALA A 339 -17.30 0.44 -2.47
C ALA A 339 -15.97 1.11 -2.09
N ARG A 340 -15.85 1.53 -0.83
CA ARG A 340 -14.66 2.22 -0.31
C ARG A 340 -14.20 1.63 1.01
N PHE A 341 -12.89 1.49 1.16
CA PHE A 341 -12.29 0.82 2.30
C PHE A 341 -11.25 1.69 2.98
N THR A 342 -11.20 1.54 4.30
CA THR A 342 -10.10 1.99 5.16
C THR A 342 -9.61 0.77 5.91
N GLY A 343 -8.31 0.52 5.90
CA GLY A 343 -7.74 -0.69 6.49
C GLY A 343 -6.25 -0.53 6.75
N ILE A 344 -5.78 -1.24 7.78
CA ILE A 344 -4.37 -1.37 8.14
C ILE A 344 -4.12 -2.85 8.33
N PHE A 345 -3.25 -3.40 7.49
CA PHE A 345 -2.82 -4.80 7.51
C PHE A 345 -1.29 -4.84 7.50
N ASP A 346 -0.71 -5.94 7.91
CA ASP A 346 0.73 -6.19 7.75
C ASP A 346 1.00 -7.43 6.89
N GLU A 347 2.26 -7.80 6.74
CA GLU A 347 2.66 -8.96 5.93
C GLU A 347 2.21 -10.31 6.47
N THR A 348 1.75 -10.40 7.72
CA THR A 348 1.19 -11.63 8.31
C THR A 348 -0.29 -11.80 7.99
N ASP A 349 -0.98 -10.70 7.63
CA ASP A 349 -2.39 -10.71 7.25
C ASP A 349 -2.55 -11.28 5.83
N SER A 350 -3.14 -12.47 5.71
CA SER A 350 -3.39 -13.10 4.42
C SER A 350 -4.42 -12.33 3.58
N LEU A 351 -4.37 -12.52 2.26
CA LEU A 351 -5.39 -11.94 1.37
C LEU A 351 -6.80 -12.38 1.74
N GLU A 352 -6.97 -13.63 2.18
CA GLU A 352 -8.25 -14.14 2.66
C GLU A 352 -8.78 -13.34 3.85
N ILE A 353 -7.93 -12.97 4.80
CA ILE A 353 -8.30 -12.10 5.93
C ILE A 353 -8.76 -10.72 5.42
N VAL A 354 -8.00 -10.12 4.50
CA VAL A 354 -8.36 -8.81 3.93
C VAL A 354 -9.69 -8.86 3.19
N MET A 355 -9.89 -9.85 2.32
CA MET A 355 -11.12 -10.03 1.55
C MET A 355 -12.32 -10.34 2.45
N THR A 356 -12.12 -11.15 3.49
CA THR A 356 -13.15 -11.42 4.51
C THR A 356 -13.54 -10.13 5.25
N ALA A 357 -12.58 -9.27 5.58
CA ALA A 357 -12.87 -7.97 6.19
C ALA A 357 -13.70 -7.06 5.25
N PHE A 358 -13.46 -7.12 3.94
CA PHE A 358 -14.26 -6.39 2.95
C PHE A 358 -15.69 -6.96 2.84
N CYS A 359 -15.86 -8.28 2.81
CA CYS A 359 -17.16 -8.96 2.77
C CYS A 359 -18.07 -8.67 3.97
N ARG A 360 -17.50 -8.28 5.12
CA ARG A 360 -18.30 -7.88 6.28
C ARG A 360 -19.05 -6.56 6.05
N ARG A 361 -18.50 -5.70 5.19
CA ARG A 361 -19.01 -4.36 4.94
C ARG A 361 -19.92 -4.29 3.72
N GLU A 362 -19.62 -5.09 2.70
CA GLU A 362 -20.31 -5.07 1.40
C GLU A 362 -20.93 -6.44 1.09
N ASP A 363 -22.00 -6.47 0.29
CA ASP A 363 -22.75 -7.69 -0.02
C ASP A 363 -22.16 -8.48 -1.20
N PHE A 364 -21.01 -9.11 -0.98
CA PHE A 364 -20.33 -9.94 -1.97
C PHE A 364 -19.65 -11.17 -1.34
N GLY A 365 -19.31 -12.16 -2.19
CA GLY A 365 -18.45 -13.29 -1.85
C GLY A 365 -17.15 -13.28 -2.68
N PHE A 366 -16.20 -14.14 -2.36
CA PHE A 366 -14.99 -14.30 -3.17
C PHE A 366 -14.52 -15.75 -3.21
N GLU A 367 -13.82 -16.10 -4.27
CA GLU A 367 -13.15 -17.40 -4.44
C GLU A 367 -11.67 -17.15 -4.76
N ILE A 368 -10.77 -17.89 -4.12
CA ILE A 368 -9.33 -17.82 -4.36
C ILE A 368 -8.89 -19.16 -4.98
N ASN A 369 -8.32 -19.11 -6.18
CA ASN A 369 -7.81 -20.28 -6.91
C ASN A 369 -6.46 -19.92 -7.55
N ASP A 370 -5.36 -20.60 -7.19
CA ASP A 370 -4.05 -20.48 -7.84
C ASP A 370 -3.59 -19.04 -8.13
N GLY A 371 -3.67 -18.15 -7.13
CA GLY A 371 -3.27 -16.75 -7.28
C GLY A 371 -4.27 -15.89 -8.07
N PHE A 372 -5.46 -16.40 -8.36
CA PHE A 372 -6.57 -15.67 -8.94
C PHE A 372 -7.69 -15.52 -7.91
N VAL A 373 -8.16 -14.29 -7.70
CA VAL A 373 -9.32 -13.98 -6.85
C VAL A 373 -10.47 -13.53 -7.72
N ARG A 374 -11.59 -14.24 -7.62
CA ARG A 374 -12.83 -13.87 -8.28
C ARG A 374 -13.83 -13.32 -7.26
N ILE A 375 -14.33 -12.11 -7.51
CA ILE A 375 -15.47 -11.57 -6.77
C ILE A 375 -16.75 -12.23 -7.29
N THR A 376 -17.58 -12.70 -6.36
CA THR A 376 -18.80 -13.45 -6.62
C THR A 376 -19.99 -12.86 -5.86
N ALA A 377 -21.20 -13.33 -6.17
CA ALA A 377 -22.35 -13.08 -5.32
C ALA A 377 -22.14 -13.78 -3.96
N LYS A 378 -22.64 -13.17 -2.89
CA LYS A 378 -22.61 -13.79 -1.57
C LYS A 378 -23.38 -15.13 -1.63
N PRO A 379 -22.81 -16.24 -1.13
CA PRO A 379 -23.52 -17.51 -1.10
C PRO A 379 -24.82 -17.36 -0.28
N ALA A 380 -25.93 -17.88 -0.82
CA ALA A 380 -27.18 -17.94 -0.09
C ALA A 380 -26.99 -18.80 1.16
N LYS A 381 -27.38 -18.28 2.32
CA LYS A 381 -27.36 -19.01 3.60
C LYS A 381 -28.31 -20.21 3.58
#